data_AF-A0A1X7VXE1-F1
#
_entry.id   AF-A0A1X7VXE1-F1
#
_cell.length_a   1.000
_cell.length_b   1.000
_cell.length_c   1.000
_cell.angle_alpha   90.00
_cell.angle_beta   90.00
_cell.angle_gamma   90.00
#
_symmetry.space_group_name_H-M   'P 1'
#
loop_
_entity.id
_entity.type
_entity.pdbx_description
1 polymer ?
#
loop_
_entity_poly.entity_id
_entity_poly.type
_entity_poly.pdbx_seq_one_letter_code
_entity_poly.pdbx_strand_id
1 'polypeptide(L)'
;MATLSKVEIMKLIEVWGEESIQSQLEGCSRNKHIYEIFKKLEEAGYERTGIQCRDKVKILRQEYKKIKDKMTKIGEDGKKRLIDSWDYSEPLDAIL
;
A
#
# COMPACT_ATOMS: atom_id res chain seq x y z
N MET A 1 18.20 -4.93 -2.72
CA MET A 1 16.88 -4.90 -2.07
C MET A 1 15.89 -5.53 -3.02
N ALA A 2 15.22 -6.60 -2.62
CA ALA A 2 14.27 -7.28 -3.49
C ALA A 2 13.04 -6.39 -3.70
N THR A 3 12.90 -5.84 -4.90
CA THR A 3 11.74 -5.06 -5.31
C THR A 3 10.57 -6.03 -5.48
N LEU A 4 9.51 -5.92 -4.67
CA LEU A 4 8.23 -6.55 -5.03
C LEU A 4 7.86 -6.08 -6.44
N SER A 5 7.48 -7.01 -7.31
CA SER A 5 7.04 -6.71 -8.68
C SER A 5 5.72 -5.94 -8.65
N LYS A 6 5.38 -5.22 -9.73
CA LYS A 6 4.13 -4.45 -9.84
C LYS A 6 2.90 -5.27 -9.44
N VAL A 7 2.81 -6.52 -9.89
CA VAL A 7 1.71 -7.44 -9.55
C VAL A 7 1.66 -7.77 -8.06
N GLU A 8 2.81 -8.02 -7.44
CA GLU A 8 2.91 -8.31 -6.00
C GLU A 8 2.53 -7.08 -5.17
N ILE A 9 2.88 -5.88 -5.65
CA ILE A 9 2.48 -4.62 -5.03
C ILE A 9 0.98 -4.41 -5.13
N MET A 10 0.37 -4.65 -6.30
CA MET A 10 -1.08 -4.56 -6.47
C MET A 10 -1.81 -5.54 -5.56
N LYS A 11 -1.35 -6.79 -5.50
CA LYS A 11 -1.92 -7.80 -4.61
C LYS A 11 -1.77 -7.42 -3.13
N LEU A 12 -0.61 -6.88 -2.76
CA LEU A 12 -0.36 -6.35 -1.42
C LEU A 12 -1.32 -5.20 -1.06
N ILE A 13 -1.56 -4.27 -1.99
CA ILE A 13 -2.47 -3.14 -1.76
C ILE A 13 -3.92 -3.65 -1.67
N GLU A 14 -4.33 -4.57 -2.55
CA GLU A 14 -5.66 -5.20 -2.51
C GLU A 14 -5.92 -5.86 -1.16
N VAL A 15 -4.99 -6.72 -0.70
CA VAL A 15 -5.11 -7.38 0.61
C VAL A 15 -5.09 -6.36 1.74
N TRP A 16 -4.25 -5.35 1.66
CA TRP A 16 -4.18 -4.31 2.68
C TRP A 16 -5.46 -3.46 2.74
N GLY A 17 -6.21 -3.35 1.64
CA GLY A 17 -7.50 -2.67 1.60
C GLY A 17 -8.71 -3.51 1.99
N GLU A 18 -8.52 -4.80 2.27
CA GLU A 18 -9.62 -5.62 2.75
C GLU A 18 -10.13 -5.12 4.11
N GLU A 19 -11.45 -5.03 4.24
CA GLU A 19 -12.13 -4.55 5.45
C GLU A 19 -11.69 -5.34 6.69
N SER A 20 -11.46 -6.65 6.57
CA SER A 20 -10.94 -7.47 7.66
C SER A 20 -9.54 -7.04 8.13
N ILE A 21 -8.68 -6.61 7.21
CA ILE A 21 -7.35 -6.08 7.52
C ILE A 21 -7.44 -4.67 8.10
N GLN A 22 -8.36 -3.84 7.58
CA GLN A 22 -8.65 -2.49 8.09
C GLN A 22 -9.27 -2.49 9.49
N SER A 23 -10.26 -3.34 9.77
CA SER A 23 -10.82 -3.51 11.11
C SER A 23 -9.79 -4.06 12.10
N GLN A 24 -8.85 -4.90 11.64
CA GLN A 24 -7.70 -5.30 12.46
C GLN A 24 -6.72 -4.14 12.73
N LEU A 25 -6.62 -3.15 11.84
CA LEU A 25 -5.81 -1.95 12.04
C LEU A 25 -6.37 -1.02 13.12
N GLU A 26 -7.70 -0.98 13.31
CA GLU A 26 -8.36 -0.16 14.34
C GLU A 26 -8.20 -0.73 15.77
N GLY A 27 -7.93 -2.04 15.91
CA GLY A 27 -7.93 -2.72 17.22
C GLY A 27 -6.68 -3.54 17.59
N CYS A 28 -5.73 -3.79 16.68
CA CYS A 28 -4.60 -4.69 16.93
C CYS A 28 -3.20 -4.07 16.69
N SER A 29 -2.18 -4.67 17.33
CA SER A 29 -0.78 -4.27 17.18
C SER A 29 -0.34 -4.29 15.70
N ARG A 30 0.42 -3.26 15.28
CA ARG A 30 0.95 -3.05 13.92
C ARG A 30 1.73 -4.21 13.28
N ASN A 31 2.00 -5.30 13.98
CA ASN A 31 2.67 -6.46 13.39
C ASN A 31 1.68 -7.53 12.91
N LYS A 32 0.45 -7.57 13.43
CA LYS A 32 -0.53 -8.63 13.12
C LYS A 32 -1.11 -8.48 11.71
N HIS A 33 -1.37 -7.25 11.26
CA HIS A 33 -1.86 -7.00 9.90
C HIS A 33 -0.82 -7.32 8.83
N ILE A 34 0.48 -7.03 9.09
CA ILE A 34 1.56 -7.42 8.16
C ILE A 34 1.64 -8.94 8.05
N TYR A 35 1.37 -9.66 9.15
CA TYR A 35 1.33 -11.11 9.15
C TYR A 35 0.26 -11.65 8.20
N GLU A 36 -0.97 -11.14 8.31
CA GLU A 36 -2.08 -11.51 7.44
C GLU A 36 -1.82 -11.15 5.96
N ILE A 37 -1.24 -9.97 5.70
CA ILE A 37 -0.90 -9.53 4.34
C ILE A 37 0.12 -10.47 3.69
N PHE A 38 1.21 -10.81 4.40
CA PHE A 38 2.20 -11.72 3.81
C PHE A 38 1.63 -13.13 3.68
N LYS A 39 0.81 -13.59 4.62
CA LYS A 39 0.20 -14.92 4.56
C LYS A 39 -0.68 -15.05 3.33
N LYS A 40 -1.50 -14.04 3.02
CA LYS A 40 -2.30 -14.03 1.78
C LYS A 40 -1.46 -13.93 0.50
N LEU A 41 -0.32 -13.26 0.56
CA LEU A 41 0.64 -13.26 -0.56
C LEU A 41 1.29 -14.64 -0.75
N GLU A 42 1.63 -15.32 0.35
CA GLU A 42 2.15 -16.70 0.34
C GLU A 42 1.12 -17.68 -0.21
N GLU A 43 -0.15 -17.58 0.21
CA GLU A 43 -1.27 -18.37 -0.31
C GLU A 43 -1.52 -18.13 -1.81
N ALA A 44 -1.21 -16.92 -2.31
CA ALA A 44 -1.26 -16.60 -3.73
C ALA A 44 -0.03 -17.09 -4.52
N GLY A 45 0.92 -17.79 -3.86
CA GLY A 45 2.11 -18.36 -4.48
C GLY A 45 3.32 -17.42 -4.51
N TYR A 46 3.29 -16.29 -3.78
CA TYR A 46 4.41 -15.38 -3.68
C TYR A 46 5.25 -15.68 -2.43
N GLU A 47 6.43 -16.28 -2.61
CA GLU A 47 7.40 -16.51 -1.53
C GLU A 47 8.06 -15.18 -1.08
N ARG A 48 7.32 -14.34 -0.35
CA ARG A 48 7.82 -13.07 0.19
C ARG A 48 7.85 -13.08 1.71
N THR A 49 8.98 -12.63 2.26
CA THR A 49 9.14 -12.47 3.71
C THR A 49 8.28 -11.32 4.22
N GLY A 50 7.63 -11.48 5.38
CA GLY A 50 6.84 -10.41 6.01
C GLY A 50 7.60 -9.08 6.20
N ILE A 51 8.94 -9.12 6.29
CA ILE A 51 9.81 -7.93 6.31
C ILE A 51 9.73 -7.15 4.98
N GLN A 52 9.73 -7.83 3.83
CA GLN A 52 9.62 -7.19 2.51
C GLN A 52 8.26 -6.50 2.35
N CYS A 53 7.18 -7.18 2.76
CA CYS A 53 5.83 -6.61 2.74
C CYS A 53 5.74 -5.38 3.65
N ARG A 54 6.28 -5.46 4.87
CA ARG A 54 6.33 -4.34 5.82
C ARG A 54 7.05 -3.13 5.25
N ASP A 55 8.26 -3.32 4.72
CA ASP A 55 9.04 -2.23 4.15
C ASP A 55 8.31 -1.62 2.94
N LYS A 56 7.67 -2.46 2.12
CA LYS A 56 6.92 -1.99 0.96
C LYS A 56 5.67 -1.19 1.35
N VAL A 57 4.87 -1.66 2.32
CA VAL A 57 3.73 -0.90 2.88
C VAL A 57 4.21 0.44 3.44
N LYS A 58 5.34 0.44 4.18
CA LYS A 58 5.93 1.67 4.72
C LYS A 58 6.33 2.64 3.61
N ILE A 59 6.99 2.17 2.56
CA ILE A 59 7.36 2.99 1.40
C ILE A 59 6.12 3.55 0.71
N LEU A 60 5.09 2.72 0.46
CA LEU A 60 3.85 3.17 -0.20
C LEU A 60 3.15 4.27 0.59
N ARG A 61 3.06 4.15 1.92
CA ARG A 61 2.53 5.22 2.79
C ARG A 61 3.34 6.50 2.68
N GLN A 62 4.67 6.39 2.69
CA GLN A 62 5.55 7.55 2.59
C GLN A 62 5.41 8.26 1.25
N GLU A 63 5.39 7.51 0.15
CA GLU A 63 5.22 8.06 -1.19
C GLU A 63 3.83 8.69 -1.35
N TYR A 64 2.77 8.04 -0.86
CA TYR A 64 1.42 8.61 -0.86
C TYR A 64 1.35 9.92 -0.07
N LYS A 65 1.97 9.97 1.12
CA LYS A 65 2.06 11.20 1.91
C LYS A 65 2.82 12.30 1.19
N LYS A 66 3.94 11.98 0.53
CA LYS A 66 4.68 12.96 -0.29
C LYS A 66 3.83 13.50 -1.44
N ILE A 67 3.05 12.64 -2.09
CA ILE A 67 2.17 13.05 -3.17
C ILE A 67 1.04 13.93 -2.64
N LYS A 68 0.36 13.55 -1.55
CA LYS A 68 -0.64 14.42 -0.89
C LYS A 68 -0.05 15.76 -0.45
N ASP A 69 1.17 15.80 0.10
CA ASP A 69 1.85 17.08 0.43
C ASP A 69 2.08 17.94 -0.81
N LYS A 70 2.58 17.33 -1.91
CA LYS A 70 2.74 18.00 -3.20
C LYS A 70 1.40 18.50 -3.74
N MET A 71 0.31 17.75 -3.58
CA MET A 71 -1.04 18.16 -3.98
C MET A 71 -1.47 19.46 -3.30
N THR A 72 -1.06 19.71 -2.05
CA THR A 72 -1.40 20.97 -1.37
C THR A 72 -0.76 22.21 -2.00
N LYS A 73 0.30 22.02 -2.80
CA LYS A 73 1.13 23.10 -3.38
C LYS A 73 0.91 23.30 -4.88
N ILE A 74 0.02 22.53 -5.51
CA ILE A 74 -0.26 22.57 -6.95
C ILE A 74 -1.74 22.84 -7.24
N GLY A 75 -2.02 23.48 -8.38
CA GLY A 75 -3.39 23.68 -8.87
C GLY A 75 -4.08 22.37 -9.23
N GLU A 76 -5.41 22.40 -9.41
CA GLU A 76 -6.24 21.21 -9.67
C GLU A 76 -5.77 20.37 -10.86
N ASP A 77 -5.31 21.00 -11.93
CA ASP A 77 -4.72 20.32 -13.09
C ASP A 77 -3.43 19.55 -12.74
N GLY A 78 -2.58 20.15 -11.90
CA GLY A 78 -1.36 19.50 -11.39
C GLY A 78 -1.67 18.32 -10.46
N LYS A 79 -2.74 18.42 -9.65
CA LYS A 79 -3.21 17.30 -8.82
C LYS A 79 -3.63 16.13 -9.70
N LYS A 80 -4.40 16.39 -10.76
CA LYS A 80 -4.90 15.35 -11.67
C LYS A 80 -3.77 14.60 -12.36
N ARG A 81 -2.73 15.30 -12.85
CA ARG A 81 -1.54 14.68 -13.47
C ARG A 81 -0.71 13.84 -12.50
N LEU A 82 -0.57 14.27 -11.24
CA LEU A 82 0.16 13.49 -10.23
C LEU A 82 -0.56 12.20 -9.85
N ILE A 83 -1.89 12.25 -9.76
CA ILE A 83 -2.74 11.07 -9.50
C ILE A 83 -2.68 10.13 -10.69
N ASP A 84 -2.89 10.64 -11.91
CA ASP A 84 -2.84 9.87 -13.16
C ASP A 84 -1.48 9.17 -13.38
N SER A 85 -0.38 9.83 -13.00
CA SER A 85 0.96 9.27 -13.12
C SER A 85 1.27 8.16 -12.11
N TRP A 86 0.45 7.96 -11.08
CA TRP A 86 0.73 7.03 -10.00
C TRP A 86 -0.26 5.86 -10.01
N ASP A 87 0.18 4.74 -10.59
CA ASP A 87 -0.56 3.48 -10.77
C ASP A 87 -1.22 2.90 -9.50
N TYR A 88 -0.87 3.42 -8.32
CA TYR A 88 -1.33 2.93 -7.02
C TYR A 88 -2.17 3.96 -6.26
N SER A 89 -2.45 5.14 -6.83
CA SER A 89 -3.12 6.23 -6.09
C SER A 89 -4.56 5.90 -5.72
N GLU A 90 -5.33 5.32 -6.65
CA GLU A 90 -6.74 4.98 -6.44
C GLU A 90 -6.93 3.92 -5.35
N PRO A 91 -6.27 2.75 -5.40
CA PRO A 91 -6.43 1.77 -4.34
C PRO A 91 -5.80 2.23 -3.02
N LEU A 92 -4.80 3.13 -3.01
CA LEU A 92 -4.26 3.70 -1.76
C LEU A 92 -5.19 4.75 -1.13
N ASP A 93 -5.94 5.54 -1.90
CA ASP A 93 -6.90 6.54 -1.37
C ASP A 93 -8.09 5.85 -0.67
N ALA A 94 -8.44 4.62 -1.08
CA ALA A 94 -9.43 3.79 -0.38
C ALA A 94 -8.93 3.21 0.96
N ILE A 95 -7.62 3.22 1.20
CA ILE A 95 -6.95 2.53 2.32
C ILE A 95 -6.39 3.52 3.36
N LEU A 96 -6.00 4.73 2.94
CA LEU A 96 -5.25 5.74 3.71
C LEU A 96 -5.96 7.09 3.78
#